data_AF-A0A9E2VRD6-F1
#
_entry.id   AF-A0A9E2VRD6-F1
#
_cell.length_a   1.000
_cell.length_b   1.000
_cell.length_c   1.000
_cell.angle_alpha   90.00
_cell.angle_beta   90.00
_cell.angle_gamma   90.00
#
_symmetry.space_group_name_H-M   'P 1'
#
loop_
_entity.id
_entity.type
_entity.pdbx_description
1 polymer ?
#
loop_
_entity_poly.entity_id
_entity_poly.type
_entity_poly.pdbx_seq_one_letter_code
_entity_poly.pdbx_strand_id
1 'polypeptide(L)'
;MRVDGRRKDQLRPVKVTRNFIKHAEGSVLIEMGDTKVICTASIEEKVPPFLKGKGQGWVTAEYSMLPRSTHERSPREAVKGKQGGRTLEI
;
A
#
# COMPACT_ATOMS: atom_id res chain seq x y z
N MET A 1 -16.42 0.28 26.39
CA MET A 1 -15.78 -0.88 25.70
C MET A 1 -15.65 -0.52 24.23
N ARG A 2 -14.57 -0.88 23.53
CA ARG A 2 -14.49 -0.65 22.06
C ARG A 2 -15.53 -1.53 21.35
N VAL A 3 -15.97 -1.12 20.16
CA VAL A 3 -16.99 -1.84 19.37
C VAL A 3 -16.62 -3.29 19.04
N ASP A 4 -15.33 -3.60 19.01
CA ASP A 4 -14.76 -4.90 18.72
C ASP A 4 -14.23 -5.62 19.97
N GLY A 5 -14.62 -5.17 21.17
CA GLY A 5 -14.26 -5.79 22.44
C GLY A 5 -12.79 -5.60 22.86
N ARG A 6 -11.96 -4.95 22.04
CA ARG A 6 -10.54 -4.74 22.37
C ARG A 6 -10.33 -3.75 23.51
N ARG A 7 -9.20 -3.89 24.21
CA ARG A 7 -8.72 -2.87 25.16
C ARG A 7 -8.30 -1.58 24.42
N LYS A 8 -8.16 -0.48 25.17
CA LYS A 8 -7.77 0.83 24.60
C LYS A 8 -6.39 0.77 23.95
N ASP A 9 -5.47 0.01 24.54
CA ASP A 9 -4.07 -0.19 24.13
C ASP A 9 -3.86 -1.39 23.18
N GLN A 10 -4.87 -2.23 22.99
CA GLN A 10 -4.74 -3.44 22.19
C GLN A 10 -4.91 -3.14 20.68
N LEU A 11 -3.94 -3.54 19.86
CA LEU A 11 -4.03 -3.49 18.40
C LEU A 11 -5.07 -4.47 17.83
N ARG A 12 -5.52 -4.24 16.59
CA ARG A 12 -6.31 -5.24 15.86
C ARG A 12 -5.46 -6.48 15.56
N PRO A 13 -6.06 -7.67 15.35
CA PRO A 13 -5.32 -8.84 14.89
C PRO A 13 -4.53 -8.52 13.62
N VAL A 14 -3.24 -8.86 13.61
CA VAL A 14 -2.34 -8.63 12.46
C VAL A 14 -1.95 -9.96 11.85
N LYS A 15 -2.09 -10.08 10.52
CA LYS A 15 -1.61 -11.21 9.75
C LYS A 15 -0.81 -10.72 8.55
N VAL A 16 0.31 -11.38 8.28
CA VAL A 16 1.22 -11.04 7.18
C VAL A 16 1.43 -12.30 6.34
N THR A 17 0.85 -12.32 5.14
CA THR A 17 0.99 -13.43 4.20
C THR A 17 2.01 -13.04 3.12
N ARG A 18 3.18 -13.67 3.16
CA ARG A 18 4.28 -13.43 2.20
C ARG A 18 4.05 -14.19 0.89
N ASN A 19 4.74 -13.77 -0.17
CA ASN A 19 4.68 -14.37 -1.51
C ASN A 19 3.25 -14.42 -2.07
N PHE A 20 2.47 -13.37 -1.82
CA PHE A 20 1.06 -13.32 -2.17
C PHE A 20 0.82 -13.18 -3.69
N ILE A 21 1.65 -12.38 -4.36
CA ILE A 21 1.64 -12.20 -5.82
C ILE A 21 2.88 -12.90 -6.39
N LYS A 22 2.65 -13.88 -7.27
CA LYS A 22 3.70 -14.72 -7.86
C LYS A 22 4.77 -13.95 -8.65
N HIS A 23 4.37 -12.84 -9.29
CA HIS A 23 5.21 -12.16 -10.28
C HIS A 23 6.06 -11.03 -9.71
N ALA A 24 5.72 -10.48 -8.55
CA ALA A 24 6.51 -9.42 -7.93
C ALA A 24 7.71 -10.03 -7.19
N GLU A 25 8.87 -9.38 -7.26
CA GLU A 25 10.10 -9.78 -6.58
C GLU A 25 9.89 -9.87 -5.06
N GLY A 26 9.12 -8.95 -4.49
CA GLY A 26 8.57 -9.03 -3.15
C GLY A 26 7.07 -8.81 -3.15
N SER A 27 6.32 -9.64 -2.43
CA SER A 27 4.86 -9.44 -2.28
C SER A 27 4.33 -9.91 -0.94
N VAL A 28 3.41 -9.12 -0.38
CA VAL A 28 2.77 -9.38 0.91
C VAL A 28 1.30 -8.95 0.86
N LEU A 29 0.42 -9.76 1.44
CA LEU A 29 -0.89 -9.33 1.89
C LEU A 29 -0.83 -9.10 3.41
N ILE A 30 -0.99 -7.85 3.83
CA ILE A 30 -1.09 -7.48 5.25
C ILE A 30 -2.55 -7.25 5.63
N GLU A 31 -2.97 -7.84 6.74
CA GLU A 31 -4.32 -7.77 7.28
C GLU A 31 -4.24 -7.21 8.72
N MET A 32 -5.01 -6.17 9.02
CA MET A 32 -5.13 -5.55 10.35
C MET A 32 -6.61 -5.43 10.73
N GLY A 33 -7.16 -6.52 11.28
CA GLY A 33 -8.61 -6.72 11.30
C GLY A 33 -9.17 -6.75 9.87
N ASP A 34 -10.18 -5.94 9.59
CA ASP A 34 -10.80 -5.88 8.25
C ASP A 34 -10.01 -5.05 7.23
N THR A 35 -9.00 -4.30 7.68
CA THR A 35 -8.13 -3.56 6.76
C THR A 35 -7.17 -4.53 6.08
N LYS A 36 -7.23 -4.61 4.74
CA LYS A 36 -6.35 -5.48 3.95
C LYS A 36 -5.63 -4.66 2.89
N VAL A 37 -4.32 -4.83 2.81
CA VAL A 37 -3.46 -4.12 1.85
C VAL A 37 -2.53 -5.12 1.17
N ILE A 38 -2.46 -5.06 -0.15
CA ILE A 38 -1.46 -5.77 -0.93
C ILE A 38 -0.28 -4.81 -1.11
N CYS A 39 0.90 -5.24 -0.71
CA CYS A 39 2.15 -4.51 -0.91
C CYS A 39 3.03 -5.34 -1.85
N THR A 40 3.49 -4.72 -2.93
CA THR A 40 4.46 -5.31 -3.86
C THR A 40 5.71 -4.46 -3.90
N ALA A 41 6.86 -5.11 -3.99
CA ALA A 41 8.14 -4.49 -4.26
C ALA A 41 8.66 -5.00 -5.60
N SER A 42 9.09 -4.08 -6.44
CA SER A 42 9.69 -4.38 -7.73
C SER A 42 11.02 -3.65 -7.87
N ILE A 43 11.96 -4.30 -8.56
CA ILE A 43 13.31 -3.78 -8.76
C ILE A 43 13.40 -3.28 -10.19
N GLU A 44 13.95 -2.08 -10.34
CA GLU A 44 14.28 -1.55 -11.66
C GLU A 44 15.73 -1.10 -11.67
N GLU A 45 16.47 -1.50 -12.71
CA GLU A 45 17.89 -1.13 -12.90
C GLU A 45 18.05 0.31 -13.40
N LYS A 46 17.25 1.23 -12.85
CA LYS A 46 17.32 2.67 -13.14
C LYS A 46 17.10 3.48 -11.88
N VAL A 47 17.66 4.68 -11.88
CA VAL A 47 17.42 5.69 -10.83
C VAL A 47 16.86 6.96 -11.48
N PRO A 48 16.13 7.79 -10.72
CA PRO A 48 15.69 9.10 -11.21
C PRO A 48 16.85 9.96 -11.75
N PRO A 49 16.60 10.85 -12.72
CA PRO A 49 17.66 11.65 -13.36
C PRO A 49 18.57 12.41 -12.39
N PHE A 50 18.02 12.91 -11.28
CA PHE A 50 18.77 13.66 -10.26
C PHE A 50 19.74 12.81 -9.41
N LEU A 51 19.68 11.46 -9.51
CA LEU A 51 20.57 10.51 -8.85
C LEU A 51 21.54 9.81 -9.82
N LYS A 52 21.42 10.06 -11.12
CA LYS A 52 22.26 9.42 -12.13
C LYS A 52 23.74 9.76 -11.87
N GLY A 53 24.59 8.72 -11.83
CA GLY A 53 26.03 8.86 -11.61
C GLY A 53 26.48 9.06 -10.15
N LYS A 54 25.55 9.10 -9.19
CA LYS A 54 25.88 9.31 -7.76
C LYS A 54 26.15 8.02 -6.97
N GLY A 55 25.98 6.84 -7.59
CA GLY A 55 26.15 5.55 -6.92
C GLY A 55 25.12 5.28 -5.79
N GLN A 56 23.99 5.99 -5.79
CA GLN A 56 22.92 5.86 -4.79
C GLN A 56 21.71 5.13 -5.38
N GLY A 57 21.05 4.32 -4.56
CA GLY A 57 19.75 3.71 -4.90
C GLY A 57 18.58 4.66 -4.64
N TRP A 58 17.39 4.27 -5.10
CA TRP A 58 16.15 5.01 -4.89
C TRP A 58 15.00 4.06 -4.55
N VAL A 59 14.10 4.50 -3.67
CA VAL A 59 12.84 3.81 -3.36
C VAL A 59 11.72 4.82 -3.53
N THR A 60 10.68 4.41 -4.25
CA THR A 60 9.43 5.17 -4.41
C THR A 60 8.27 4.22 -4.19
N ALA A 61 7.10 4.75 -3.87
CA ALA A 61 5.90 3.95 -3.69
C ALA A 61 4.72 4.56 -4.46
N GLU A 62 3.79 3.69 -4.81
CA GLU A 62 2.49 4.07 -5.36
C GLU A 62 1.41 3.50 -4.46
N TYR A 63 0.29 4.21 -4.38
CA TYR A 63 -0.86 3.82 -3.58
C TYR A 63 -2.14 3.92 -4.38
N SER A 64 -3.01 2.93 -4.20
CA SER A 64 -4.36 3.00 -4.75
C SER A 64 -5.35 2.25 -3.88
N MET A 65 -6.57 2.78 -3.82
CA MET A 65 -7.72 2.10 -3.22
C MET A 65 -8.61 1.53 -4.31
N LEU A 66 -8.93 0.23 -4.20
CA LEU A 66 -9.94 -0.37 -5.06
C LEU A 66 -11.31 0.32 -4.82
N PRO A 67 -12.14 0.53 -5.85
CA PRO A 67 -13.41 1.25 -5.74
C PRO A 67 -14.38 0.79 -4.64
N ARG A 68 -14.24 -0.44 -4.13
CA ARG A 68 -15.09 -1.00 -3.08
C ARG A 68 -14.30 -1.48 -1.86
N SER A 69 -13.20 -0.79 -1.56
CA SER A 69 -12.40 -1.00 -0.34
C SER A 69 -12.99 -0.28 0.89
N THR A 70 -13.93 0.64 0.68
CA THR A 70 -14.67 1.37 1.72
C THR A 70 -16.16 0.99 1.73
N HIS A 71 -16.90 1.39 2.77
CA HIS A 71 -18.34 1.15 2.88
C HIS A 71 -19.13 1.66 1.67
N GLU A 72 -18.77 2.85 1.19
CA GLU A 72 -19.31 3.43 -0.04
C GLU A 72 -18.34 3.23 -1.21
N ARG A 73 -18.85 3.26 -2.45
CA ARG A 73 -18.04 3.02 -3.64
C ARG A 73 -17.35 4.31 -4.02
N SER A 74 -16.02 4.32 -3.99
CA SER A 74 -15.22 5.43 -4.49
C SER A 74 -14.88 5.24 -5.97
N PRO A 75 -15.02 6.27 -6.83
CA PRO A 75 -14.50 6.21 -8.20
C PRO A 75 -12.99 5.98 -8.19
N ARG A 76 -12.46 5.27 -9.20
CA ARG A 76 -11.01 5.03 -9.35
C ARG A 76 -10.29 6.36 -9.59
N GLU A 77 -9.25 6.65 -8.81
CA GLU A 77 -8.52 7.94 -8.89
C GLU A 77 -7.91 8.18 -10.28
N ALA A 78 -7.39 7.14 -10.93
CA ALA A 78 -6.88 7.21 -12.30
C ALA A 78 -7.91 7.71 -13.33
N VAL A 79 -9.21 7.54 -13.06
CA VAL A 79 -10.30 7.98 -13.95
C VAL A 79 -10.65 9.46 -13.74
N LYS A 80 -10.31 10.04 -12.58
CA LYS A 80 -10.59 11.46 -12.27
C LYS A 80 -9.47 12.42 -12.71
N GLY A 81 -8.33 11.92 -13.18
CA GLY A 81 -7.20 12.74 -13.64
C GLY A 81 -6.51 13.56 -12.54
N LYS A 82 -6.86 13.33 -11.26
CA LYS A 82 -6.24 13.95 -10.09
C LYS A 82 -5.99 12.87 -9.05
N GLN A 83 -4.73 12.70 -8.64
CA GLN A 83 -4.37 11.86 -7.50
C GLN A 83 -4.99 12.46 -6.24
N GLY A 84 -5.67 11.64 -5.44
CA GLY A 84 -6.26 12.08 -4.17
C GLY A 84 -5.19 12.35 -3.12
N GLY A 85 -5.53 13.07 -2.05
CA GLY A 85 -4.58 13.43 -0.98
C GLY A 85 -3.82 12.24 -0.41
N ARG A 86 -4.48 11.09 -0.23
CA ARG A 86 -3.85 9.86 0.29
C ARG A 86 -2.76 9.27 -0.61
N THR A 87 -2.84 9.48 -1.91
CA THR A 87 -1.83 9.02 -2.87
C THR A 87 -0.58 9.91 -2.83
N LEU A 88 -0.70 11.14 -2.34
CA LEU A 88 0.38 12.12 -2.21
C LEU A 88 1.08 12.09 -0.84
N GLU A 89 0.56 11.31 0.11
CA GLU A 89 1.07 11.19 1.50
C GLU A 89 2.10 10.06 1.66
N ILE A 90 2.42 9.33 0.60
CA ILE A 90 3.29 8.14 0.60
C ILE A 90 4.62 8.40 -0.11
#